data_AF-A0A524HIR6-F1
#
_entry.id   AF-A0A524HIR6-F1
#
_cell.length_a   1.000
_cell.length_b   1.000
_cell.length_c   1.000
_cell.angle_alpha   90.00
_cell.angle_beta   90.00
_cell.angle_gamma   90.00
#
_symmetry.space_group_name_H-M   'P 1'
#
loop_
_entity.id
_entity.type
_entity.pdbx_description
1 polymer ?
#
loop_
_entity_poly.entity_id
_entity_poly.type
_entity_poly.pdbx_seq_one_letter_code
_entity_poly.pdbx_strand_id
1 'polypeptide(L)'
;MAETELLRVLVASDEYRARAAQEVKREWFEVPLHLELFEALVADASTPDTDLPGRLSPDALELWNELREAGGTLTDAVLDDHYASASEALEFRPLWREYQKLTDPSQKLTRKKELGAKYARALRKAMQWQNPRPRSPQ
;
A
#
# COMPACT_ATOMS: atom_id res chain seq x y z
N MET A 1 -5.32 -0.41 6.23
CA MET A 1 -3.87 -0.70 6.12
C MET A 1 -3.42 -0.31 4.72
N ALA A 2 -2.15 0.06 4.51
CA ALA A 2 -1.67 0.53 3.19
C ALA A 2 -1.86 -0.50 2.06
N GLU A 3 -1.73 -1.80 2.34
CA GLU A 3 -2.01 -2.86 1.35
C GLU A 3 -3.47 -2.84 0.90
N THR A 4 -4.41 -2.78 1.85
CA THR A 4 -5.85 -2.68 1.57
C THR A 4 -6.20 -1.40 0.80
N GLU A 5 -5.55 -0.27 1.12
CA GLU A 5 -5.75 1.00 0.39
C GLU A 5 -5.26 0.88 -1.06
N LEU A 6 -4.10 0.26 -1.29
CA LEU A 6 -3.59 0.00 -2.62
C LEU A 6 -4.54 -0.93 -3.39
N LEU A 7 -4.92 -2.08 -2.81
CA LEU A 7 -5.81 -3.05 -3.43
C LEU A 7 -7.17 -2.43 -3.80
N ARG A 8 -7.72 -1.55 -2.97
CA ARG A 8 -8.96 -0.81 -3.28
C ARG A 8 -8.82 0.02 -4.56
N VAL A 9 -7.69 0.69 -4.75
CA VAL A 9 -7.44 1.46 -5.98
C VAL A 9 -7.31 0.54 -7.19
N LEU A 10 -6.60 -0.58 -7.05
CA LEU A 10 -6.43 -1.54 -8.13
C LEU A 10 -7.76 -2.17 -8.54
N VAL A 11 -8.63 -2.49 -7.59
CA VAL A 11 -9.98 -3.00 -7.89
C VAL A 11 -10.81 -1.93 -8.62
N ALA A 12 -10.68 -0.66 -8.26
CA ALA A 12 -11.47 0.42 -8.83
C ALA A 12 -11.02 0.89 -10.23
N SER A 13 -9.79 0.60 -10.67
CA SER A 13 -9.28 1.11 -11.95
C SER A 13 -8.20 0.23 -12.57
N ASP A 14 -8.43 -0.16 -13.83
CA ASP A 14 -7.51 -0.95 -14.64
C ASP A 14 -6.22 -0.19 -14.98
N GLU A 15 -6.28 1.14 -15.10
CA GLU A 15 -5.10 1.97 -15.34
C GLU A 15 -4.08 1.82 -14.21
N TYR A 16 -4.55 1.83 -12.97
CA TYR A 16 -3.69 1.63 -11.81
C TYR A 16 -3.19 0.19 -11.69
N ARG A 17 -3.90 -0.82 -12.22
CA ARG A 17 -3.38 -2.20 -12.31
C ARG A 17 -2.16 -2.28 -13.21
N ALA A 18 -2.24 -1.68 -14.40
CA ALA A 18 -1.13 -1.65 -15.34
C ALA A 18 0.10 -0.93 -14.76
N ARG A 19 -0.14 0.17 -14.04
CA ARG A 19 0.91 0.91 -13.33
C ARG A 19 1.51 0.10 -12.18
N ALA A 20 0.68 -0.51 -11.35
CA ALA A 20 1.11 -1.30 -10.20
C ALA A 20 1.92 -2.55 -10.61
N ALA A 21 1.61 -3.15 -11.76
CA ALA A 21 2.39 -4.25 -12.33
C ALA A 21 3.87 -3.89 -12.56
N GLN A 22 4.18 -2.61 -12.77
CA GLN A 22 5.54 -2.11 -13.02
C GLN A 22 6.21 -1.54 -11.75
N GLU A 23 5.44 -0.87 -10.90
CA GLU A 23 5.98 -0.09 -9.78
C GLU A 23 5.93 -0.84 -8.44
N VAL A 24 4.95 -1.72 -8.24
CA VAL A 24 4.68 -2.36 -6.94
C VAL A 24 5.33 -3.74 -6.89
N LYS A 25 6.15 -3.98 -5.86
CA LYS A 25 6.81 -5.27 -5.69
C LYS A 25 6.00 -6.21 -4.80
N ARG A 26 5.94 -7.49 -5.17
CA ARG A 26 5.32 -8.55 -4.36
C ARG A 26 5.86 -8.63 -2.94
N GLU A 27 7.15 -8.35 -2.75
CA GLU A 27 7.82 -8.40 -1.43
C GLU A 27 7.31 -7.34 -0.44
N TRP A 28 6.52 -6.36 -0.91
CA TRP A 28 5.92 -5.35 -0.05
C TRP A 28 4.65 -5.84 0.65
N PHE A 29 4.05 -6.93 0.17
CA PHE A 29 2.88 -7.53 0.78
C PHE A 29 3.29 -8.52 1.86
N GLU A 30 2.79 -8.31 3.07
CA GLU A 30 3.06 -9.16 4.24
C GLU A 30 1.92 -10.13 4.51
N VAL A 31 0.72 -9.80 4.07
CA VAL A 31 -0.47 -10.64 4.22
C VAL A 31 -0.61 -11.50 2.95
N PRO A 32 -0.54 -12.84 3.04
CA PRO A 32 -0.65 -13.72 1.88
C PRO A 32 -1.93 -13.50 1.06
N LEU A 33 -3.05 -13.25 1.75
CA LEU A 33 -4.33 -12.94 1.12
C LEU A 33 -4.28 -11.66 0.26
N HIS A 34 -3.60 -10.61 0.74
CA HIS A 34 -3.42 -9.37 -0.01
C HIS A 34 -2.51 -9.57 -1.21
N LEU A 35 -1.45 -10.38 -1.04
CA LEU A 35 -0.53 -10.72 -2.13
C LEU A 35 -1.24 -11.49 -3.24
N GLU A 36 -2.05 -12.50 -2.88
CA GLU A 36 -2.82 -13.28 -3.85
C GLU A 36 -3.72 -12.38 -4.70
N LEU A 37 -4.49 -11.49 -4.04
CA LEU A 37 -5.37 -10.56 -4.75
C LEU A 37 -4.57 -9.58 -5.62
N PHE A 38 -3.45 -9.06 -5.12
CA PHE A 38 -2.56 -8.21 -5.91
C PHE A 38 -2.07 -8.93 -7.17
N GLU A 39 -1.54 -10.14 -7.03
CA GLU A 39 -1.01 -10.94 -8.15
C GLU A 39 -2.11 -11.24 -9.17
N ALA A 40 -3.32 -11.58 -8.73
CA ALA A 40 -4.45 -11.79 -9.63
C ALA A 40 -4.82 -10.51 -10.42
N LEU A 41 -4.79 -9.34 -9.78
CA LEU A 41 -5.12 -8.05 -10.40
C LEU A 41 -4.05 -7.57 -11.39
N VAL A 42 -2.77 -7.88 -11.16
CA VAL A 42 -1.67 -7.40 -12.02
C VAL A 42 -1.18 -8.43 -13.05
N ALA A 43 -1.48 -9.72 -12.87
CA ALA A 43 -1.03 -10.78 -13.78
C ALA A 43 -1.56 -10.61 -15.21
N ASP A 44 -2.74 -10.00 -15.36
CA ASP A 44 -3.31 -9.69 -16.66
C ASP A 44 -4.13 -8.40 -16.58
N ALA A 45 -3.44 -7.26 -16.69
CA ALA A 45 -4.04 -5.93 -16.67
C ALA A 45 -5.06 -5.70 -17.81
N SER A 46 -5.17 -6.63 -18.77
CA SER A 46 -6.16 -6.63 -19.84
C SER A 46 -7.33 -7.60 -19.60
N THR A 47 -7.25 -8.47 -18.57
CA THR A 47 -8.36 -9.35 -18.19
C THR A 47 -9.50 -8.50 -17.62
N PRO A 48 -10.73 -8.61 -18.16
CA PRO A 48 -11.89 -7.92 -17.61
C PRO A 48 -12.17 -8.37 -16.17
N ASP A 49 -12.68 -7.45 -15.33
CA ASP A 49 -13.11 -7.71 -13.95
C ASP A 49 -14.04 -8.93 -13.78
N THR A 50 -14.76 -9.30 -14.83
CA THR A 50 -15.71 -10.40 -14.83
C THR A 50 -15.05 -11.78 -14.76
N ASP A 51 -13.77 -11.89 -15.16
CA ASP A 51 -13.03 -13.16 -15.20
C ASP A 51 -12.12 -13.35 -13.98
N LEU A 52 -11.93 -12.30 -13.17
CA LEU A 52 -11.12 -12.32 -11.95
C LEU A 52 -11.65 -13.32 -10.89
N PRO A 53 -12.98 -13.42 -10.62
CA PRO A 53 -13.51 -14.31 -9.58
C PRO A 53 -13.15 -15.78 -9.76
N GLY A 54 -12.98 -16.25 -10.99
CA GLY A 54 -12.62 -17.64 -11.28
C GLY A 54 -11.18 -18.01 -10.95
N ARG A 55 -10.33 -17.03 -10.61
CA ARG A 55 -8.90 -17.21 -10.31
C ARG A 55 -8.56 -17.02 -8.83
N LEU A 56 -9.49 -16.49 -8.05
CA LEU A 56 -9.29 -16.18 -6.63
C LEU A 56 -9.70 -17.34 -5.73
N SER A 57 -9.02 -17.51 -4.61
CA SER A 57 -9.53 -18.31 -3.50
C SER A 57 -10.83 -17.70 -2.94
N PRO A 58 -11.66 -18.49 -2.21
CA PRO A 58 -12.89 -17.99 -1.61
C PRO A 58 -12.68 -16.75 -0.72
N ASP A 59 -11.61 -16.74 0.08
CA ASP A 59 -11.28 -15.62 0.97
C ASP A 59 -10.84 -14.38 0.17
N ALA A 60 -10.08 -14.58 -0.91
CA ALA A 60 -9.64 -13.47 -1.76
C ALA A 60 -10.79 -12.89 -2.58
N LEU A 61 -11.76 -13.73 -2.96
CA LEU A 61 -13.00 -13.31 -3.62
C LEU A 61 -13.88 -12.47 -2.68
N GLU A 62 -14.01 -12.85 -1.41
CA GLU A 62 -14.72 -12.06 -0.40
C GLU A 62 -14.08 -10.68 -0.26
N LEU A 63 -12.77 -10.63 -0.05
CA LEU A 63 -12.02 -9.37 0.03
C LEU A 63 -12.18 -8.52 -1.24
N TRP A 64 -12.12 -9.13 -2.42
CA TRP A 64 -12.32 -8.41 -3.68
C TRP A 64 -13.70 -7.76 -3.76
N ASN A 65 -14.76 -8.48 -3.37
CA ASN A 65 -16.12 -7.93 -3.34
C ASN A 65 -16.23 -6.74 -2.38
N GLU A 66 -15.71 -6.87 -1.16
CA GLU A 66 -15.70 -5.77 -0.18
C GLU A 66 -14.99 -4.53 -0.71
N LEU A 67 -13.81 -4.71 -1.33
CA LEU A 67 -13.03 -3.61 -1.88
C LEU A 67 -13.70 -2.97 -3.10
N ARG A 68 -14.39 -3.77 -3.92
CA ARG A 68 -15.14 -3.28 -5.07
C ARG A 68 -16.32 -2.41 -4.65
N GLU A 69 -17.10 -2.86 -3.67
CA GLU A 69 -18.21 -2.08 -3.11
C GLU A 69 -17.71 -0.78 -2.48
N ALA A 70 -16.60 -0.83 -1.73
CA ALA A 70 -15.99 0.35 -1.17
C ALA A 70 -15.40 1.28 -2.25
N GLY A 71 -14.83 0.75 -3.33
CA GLY A 71 -14.14 1.48 -4.38
C GLY A 71 -15.06 2.24 -5.34
N GLY A 72 -16.28 1.76 -5.56
CA GLY A 72 -17.20 2.28 -6.59
C GLY A 72 -17.66 3.73 -6.41
N THR A 73 -17.34 4.38 -5.29
CA THR A 73 -17.70 5.78 -5.01
C THR A 73 -16.52 6.74 -5.01
N LEU A 74 -15.32 6.27 -5.34
CA LEU A 74 -14.11 7.10 -5.32
C LEU A 74 -13.94 7.89 -6.62
N THR A 75 -13.47 9.13 -6.50
CA THR A 75 -13.11 9.95 -7.66
C THR A 75 -11.66 9.70 -8.07
N ASP A 76 -11.31 9.98 -9.33
CA ASP A 76 -9.94 9.79 -9.84
C ASP A 76 -8.88 10.50 -8.99
N ALA A 77 -9.17 11.70 -8.49
CA ALA A 77 -8.27 12.44 -7.61
C ALA A 77 -8.03 11.73 -6.27
N VAL A 78 -9.05 11.03 -5.75
CA VAL A 78 -8.92 10.23 -4.52
C VAL A 78 -8.19 8.92 -4.80
N LEU A 79 -8.41 8.31 -5.96
CA LEU A 79 -7.68 7.12 -6.39
C LEU A 79 -6.18 7.42 -6.53
N ASP A 80 -5.80 8.55 -7.14
CA ASP A 80 -4.39 8.95 -7.27
C ASP A 80 -3.72 9.17 -5.91
N ASP A 81 -4.37 9.93 -5.00
CA ASP A 81 -3.80 10.17 -3.68
C ASP A 81 -3.69 8.86 -2.86
N HIS A 82 -4.69 7.98 -2.94
CA HIS A 82 -4.65 6.67 -2.30
C HIS A 82 -3.55 5.79 -2.88
N TYR A 83 -3.40 5.73 -4.21
CA TYR A 83 -2.33 4.97 -4.85
C TYR A 83 -0.96 5.50 -4.42
N ALA A 84 -0.73 6.81 -4.56
CA ALA A 84 0.53 7.44 -4.21
C ALA A 84 0.86 7.23 -2.73
N SER A 85 -0.09 7.47 -1.82
CA SER A 85 0.14 7.29 -0.39
C SER A 85 0.34 5.83 0.00
N ALA A 86 -0.37 4.88 -0.61
CA ALA A 86 -0.27 3.47 -0.27
C ALA A 86 1.04 2.86 -0.77
N SER A 87 1.39 3.12 -2.03
CA SER A 87 2.66 2.68 -2.65
C SER A 87 3.85 3.27 -1.91
N GLU A 88 3.82 4.56 -1.56
CA GLU A 88 4.89 5.20 -0.77
C GLU A 88 5.06 4.53 0.61
N ALA A 89 3.95 4.21 1.29
CA ALA A 89 3.99 3.58 2.60
C ALA A 89 4.50 2.13 2.54
N LEU A 90 4.18 1.40 1.48
CA LEU A 90 4.64 0.04 1.25
C LEU A 90 6.14 -0.01 0.94
N GLU A 91 6.62 0.86 0.04
CA GLU A 91 8.05 0.99 -0.27
C GLU A 91 8.86 1.46 0.94
N PHE A 92 8.30 2.37 1.74
CA PHE A 92 8.96 2.93 2.92
C PHE A 92 9.12 1.91 4.06
N ARG A 93 8.19 0.96 4.22
CA ARG A 93 8.16 0.01 5.33
C ARG A 93 9.47 -0.77 5.53
N PRO A 94 10.04 -1.46 4.51
CA PRO A 94 11.32 -2.16 4.68
C PRO A 94 12.46 -1.21 5.04
N LEU A 95 12.54 -0.04 4.39
CA LEU A 95 13.58 0.96 4.64
C LEU A 95 13.51 1.53 6.07
N TRP A 96 12.30 1.68 6.60
CA TRP A 96 12.07 2.11 7.98
C TRP A 96 12.54 1.05 8.98
N ARG A 97 12.29 -0.23 8.71
CA ARG A 97 12.78 -1.32 9.54
C ARG A 97 14.31 -1.37 9.55
N GLU A 98 14.95 -1.17 8.41
CA GLU A 98 16.40 -1.03 8.34
C GLU A 98 16.91 0.15 9.17
N TYR A 99 16.26 1.32 9.05
CA TYR A 99 16.57 2.49 9.86
C TYR A 99 16.45 2.22 11.37
N GLN A 100 15.41 1.50 11.79
CA GLN A 100 15.20 1.15 13.21
C GLN A 100 16.30 0.24 13.76
N LYS A 101 16.87 -0.64 12.92
CA LYS A 101 17.96 -1.55 13.28
C LYS A 101 19.32 -0.87 13.42
N LEU A 102 19.50 0.34 12.86
CA LEU A 102 20.74 1.08 13.01
C LEU A 102 21.00 1.40 14.50
N THR A 103 22.25 1.34 14.92
CA THR A 103 22.66 1.71 16.29
C THR A 103 23.50 2.98 16.30
N ASP A 104 24.27 3.21 15.24
CA ASP A 104 25.11 4.40 15.08
C ASP A 104 24.25 5.69 14.90
N PRO A 105 24.42 6.71 15.76
CA PRO A 105 23.64 7.94 15.68
C PRO A 105 23.87 8.76 14.39
N SER A 106 25.10 8.76 13.86
CA SER A 106 25.45 9.52 12.66
C SER A 106 24.82 8.90 11.42
N GLN A 107 24.90 7.57 11.29
CA GLN A 107 24.20 6.82 10.23
C GLN A 107 22.69 6.98 10.34
N LYS A 108 22.12 6.96 11.55
CA LYS A 108 20.68 7.25 11.75
C LYS A 108 20.30 8.63 11.24
N LEU A 109 21.08 9.66 11.56
CA LEU A 109 20.76 11.03 11.13
C LEU A 109 20.78 11.13 9.60
N THR A 110 21.81 10.59 8.94
CA THR A 110 21.91 10.56 7.49
C THR A 110 20.75 9.79 6.87
N ARG A 111 20.49 8.56 7.33
CA ARG A 111 19.42 7.73 6.79
C ARG A 111 18.04 8.36 6.99
N LYS A 112 17.79 9.01 8.13
CA LYS A 112 16.54 9.75 8.37
C LYS A 112 16.37 10.92 7.41
N LYS A 113 17.45 11.66 7.08
CA LYS A 113 17.40 12.74 6.10
C LYS A 113 17.09 12.23 4.70
N GLU A 114 17.73 11.15 4.26
CA GLU A 114 17.45 10.49 2.98
C GLU A 114 15.99 10.05 2.88
N LEU A 115 15.51 9.35 3.90
CA LEU A 115 14.11 8.91 3.97
C LEU A 115 13.14 10.08 4.00
N GLY A 116 13.45 11.16 4.71
CA GLY A 116 12.62 12.35 4.75
C GLY A 116 12.58 13.13 3.43
N ALA A 117 13.66 13.08 2.64
CA ALA A 117 13.71 13.72 1.34
C ALA A 117 12.86 12.97 0.30
N LYS A 118 12.86 11.62 0.33
CA LYS A 118 12.13 10.79 -0.64
C LYS A 118 10.71 10.44 -0.20
N TYR A 119 10.47 10.23 1.10
CA TYR A 119 9.22 9.70 1.66
C TYR A 119 8.69 10.57 2.81
N ALA A 120 8.58 11.88 2.58
CA ALA A 120 8.21 12.84 3.63
C ALA A 120 6.87 12.51 4.29
N ARG A 121 5.88 12.03 3.52
CA ARG A 121 4.54 11.68 4.03
C ARG A 121 4.59 10.40 4.86
N ALA A 122 5.20 9.33 4.34
CA ALA A 122 5.36 8.06 5.04
C ALA A 122 6.19 8.21 6.32
N LEU A 123 7.28 8.98 6.30
CA LEU A 123 8.09 9.28 7.48
C LEU A 123 7.26 10.01 8.56
N ARG A 124 6.42 10.98 8.16
CA ARG A 124 5.53 11.69 9.09
C ARG A 124 4.53 10.72 9.75
N LYS A 125 3.90 9.84 8.97
CA LYS A 125 2.97 8.80 9.47
C LYS A 125 3.70 7.86 10.45
N ALA A 126 4.88 7.36 10.09
CA ALA A 126 5.65 6.45 10.94
C ALA A 126 6.13 7.09 12.25
N MET A 127 6.51 8.37 12.23
CA MET A 127 6.86 9.10 13.45
C MET A 127 5.66 9.32 14.39
N GLN A 128 4.45 9.48 13.85
CA GLN A 128 3.24 9.57 14.67
C GLN A 128 2.94 8.28 15.43
N TRP A 129 3.29 7.12 14.87
CA TRP A 129 3.12 5.82 15.54
C TRP A 129 4.16 5.59 16.66
N GLN A 130 5.36 6.16 16.54
CA GLN A 130 6.39 6.07 17.59
C GLN A 130 6.18 7.05 18.75
N ASN A 131 5.37 8.09 18.55
CA ASN A 131 5.09 9.08 19.57
C ASN A 131 3.57 9.26 19.72
N PRO A 132 2.85 8.26 20.27
CA PRO A 132 1.44 8.42 20.56
C PRO A 132 1.34 9.58 21.55
N ARG A 133 0.85 10.74 21.09
CA ARG A 133 0.53 11.83 22.02
C ARG A 133 -0.38 11.23 23.10
N PRO A 134 -0.12 11.43 24.40
CA PRO A 134 -1.09 11.07 25.40
C PRO A 134 -2.40 11.76 25.01
N ARG A 135 -3.48 10.97 24.82
CA ARG A 135 -4.82 11.54 24.67
C ARG A 135 -5.06 12.32 25.96
N SER A 136 -5.03 13.64 25.88
CA SER A 136 -5.49 14.47 26.99
C SER A 136 -6.94 14.05 27.26
N PRO A 137 -7.28 13.59 28.47
CA PRO A 137 -8.67 13.33 28.81
C PRO A 137 -9.41 14.67 28.77
N GLN A 138 -10.52 14.72 28.03
CA GLN A 138 -11.59 15.71 28.23
C GLN A 138 -12.68 15.07 29.07
#